data_AF-A0A4Y1Z6M0-F1
#
_entry.id   AF-A0A4Y1Z6M0-F1
#
_cell.length_a   1.000
_cell.length_b   1.000
_cell.length_c   1.000
_cell.angle_alpha   90.00
_cell.angle_beta   90.00
_cell.angle_gamma   90.00
#
_symmetry.space_group_name_H-M   'P 1'
#
loop_
_entity.id
_entity.type
_entity.pdbx_description
1 polymer ?
#
loop_
_entity_poly.entity_id
_entity_poly.type
_entity_poly.pdbx_seq_one_letter_code
_entity_poly.pdbx_strand_id
1 'polypeptide(L)' 'MKLTYEVGSNRIVGAQLLSKHDITAAINTLSLAIATKQTTQQLAFADFFFQPEFDQQWNYLCALAHAAYRQAKEIQPVAL' A
#
# COMPACT_ATOMS: atom_id res chain seq x y z
N MET A 1 -3.46 -3.39 -9.47
CA MET A 1 -2.36 -3.01 -8.56
C MET A 1 -2.01 -4.20 -7.69
N LYS A 2 -0.74 -4.36 -7.28
CA LYS A 2 -0.29 -5.42 -6.37
C LYS A 2 0.62 -4.81 -5.32
N LEU A 3 0.52 -5.30 -4.08
CA LEU A 3 1.38 -4.92 -2.96
C LEU A 3 1.98 -6.19 -2.37
N THR A 4 3.30 -6.22 -2.19
CA THR A 4 4.03 -7.34 -1.60
C THR A 4 4.56 -6.92 -0.24
N TYR A 5 4.31 -7.76 0.76
CA TYR A 5 4.68 -7.51 2.15
C TYR A 5 5.15 -8.80 2.84
N GLU A 6 5.91 -8.63 3.91
CA GLU A 6 6.36 -9.74 4.76
C GLU A 6 5.24 -10.24 5.65
N VAL A 7 5.11 -11.57 5.79
CA VAL A 7 4.19 -12.18 6.77
C VAL A 7 4.77 -12.00 8.18
N GLY A 8 3.93 -11.64 9.15
CA GLY A 8 4.32 -11.38 10.54
C GLY A 8 4.64 -9.91 10.80
N SER A 9 5.64 -9.34 10.11
CA SER A 9 5.99 -7.91 10.27
C SER A 9 5.04 -6.97 9.52
N ASN A 10 4.36 -7.46 8.48
CA ASN A 10 3.51 -6.69 7.57
C ASN A 10 4.25 -5.54 6.88
N ARG A 11 5.58 -5.58 6.85
CA ARG A 11 6.43 -4.58 6.20
C ARG A 11 6.30 -4.67 4.68
N ILE A 12 6.12 -3.53 4.03
CA ILE A 12 6.04 -3.45 2.57
C ILE A 12 7.44 -3.68 1.98
N VAL A 13 7.53 -4.59 0.99
CA VAL A 13 8.80 -4.94 0.32
C VAL A 13 8.75 -4.78 -1.20
N GLY A 14 7.56 -4.54 -1.77
CA GLY A 14 7.41 -4.32 -3.20
C GLY A 14 6.00 -3.90 -3.57
N ALA A 15 5.86 -3.30 -4.75
CA ALA A 15 4.57 -2.92 -5.28
C ALA A 15 4.59 -2.84 -6.81
N GLN A 16 3.43 -2.99 -7.44
CA GLN A 16 3.24 -2.85 -8.88
C GLN A 16 1.94 -2.10 -9.16
N LEU A 17 2.04 -1.04 -9.96
CA LEU A 17 0.92 -0.25 -10.43
C LEU A 17 0.92 -0.23 -11.97
N LEU A 18 -0.27 -0.26 -12.57
CA LEU A 18 -0.45 -0.12 -14.01
C LEU A 18 -1.72 0.69 -14.23
N SER A 19 -1.62 1.75 -15.02
CA SER A 19 -2.75 2.63 -15.35
C SER A 19 -2.54 3.23 -16.74
N LYS A 20 -3.64 3.69 -17.34
CA LYS A 20 -3.60 4.56 -18.52
C LYS A 20 -3.30 6.03 -18.15
N HIS A 21 -3.59 6.41 -16.91
CA HIS A 21 -3.25 7.73 -16.36
C HIS A 21 -1.83 7.70 -15.81
N ASP A 22 -1.14 8.84 -15.83
CA ASP A 22 0.19 8.96 -15.23
C ASP A 22 0.09 8.78 -13.71
N ILE A 23 0.81 7.78 -13.22
CA ILE A 23 0.88 7.39 -11.81
C ILE A 23 2.33 7.31 -11.33
N THR A 24 3.24 8.02 -12.01
CA THR A 24 4.68 8.02 -11.69
C THR A 24 4.96 8.53 -10.27
N ALA A 25 4.22 9.54 -9.82
CA ALA A 25 4.37 10.03 -8.44
C ALA A 25 3.98 8.95 -7.41
N ALA A 26 2.96 8.15 -7.69
CA ALA A 26 2.47 7.13 -6.78
C ALA A 26 3.49 6.00 -6.57
N ILE A 27 4.21 5.61 -7.63
CA ILE A 27 5.25 4.58 -7.50
C ILE A 27 6.44 5.10 -6.67
N ASN A 28 6.76 6.40 -6.77
CA ASN A 28 7.78 7.02 -5.90
C ASN A 28 7.36 7.03 -4.43
N THR A 29 6.08 7.29 -4.13
CA THR A 29 5.54 7.19 -2.77
C THR A 29 5.70 5.78 -2.20
N LEU A 30 5.47 4.74 -3.01
CA LEU A 30 5.69 3.34 -2.60
C LEU A 30 7.17 3.04 -2.39
N SER A 31 8.06 3.61 -3.22
CA SER A 31 9.52 3.51 -3.00
C SER A 31 9.92 4.11 -1.65
N LEU A 32 9.36 5.26 -1.28
CA LEU A 32 9.61 5.88 0.03
C LEU A 32 9.05 5.03 1.18
N ALA A 33 7.85 4.45 1.02
CA ALA A 33 7.26 3.57 2.01
C ALA A 33 8.13 2.33 2.28
N ILE A 34 8.71 1.74 1.22
CA ILE A 34 9.65 0.62 1.32
C ILE A 34 10.94 1.06 2.03
N ALA A 35 11.53 2.18 1.61
CA ALA A 35 12.78 2.70 2.18
C ALA A 35 12.64 3.02 3.68
N THR A 36 11.48 3.52 4.08
CA THR A 36 11.15 3.85 5.48
C THR A 36 10.55 2.67 6.26
N LYS A 37 10.52 1.47 5.67
CA LYS A 37 10.03 0.22 6.29
C LYS A 37 8.60 0.33 6.81
N GLN A 38 7.74 1.07 6.12
CA GLN A 38 6.33 1.18 6.47
C GLN A 38 5.63 -0.17 6.37
N THR A 39 4.64 -0.37 7.23
CA THR A 39 3.76 -1.54 7.22
C THR A 39 2.51 -1.31 6.37
N THR A 40 1.82 -2.38 6.00
CA THR A 40 0.53 -2.30 5.28
C THR A 40 -0.50 -1.48 6.05
N GLN A 41 -0.52 -1.56 7.39
CA GLN A 41 -1.41 -0.76 8.23
C GLN A 41 -1.09 0.74 8.14
N GLN A 42 0.19 1.10 8.24
CA GLN A 42 0.59 2.51 8.21
C GLN A 42 0.22 3.16 6.87
N LEU A 43 0.44 2.46 5.75
CA LEU A 43 0.04 2.97 4.44
C LEU A 43 -1.48 2.97 4.25
N ALA A 44 -2.21 2.01 4.83
CA ALA A 44 -3.67 1.93 4.72
C ALA A 44 -4.40 3.12 5.36
N PHE A 45 -3.83 3.67 6.42
CA PHE A 45 -4.39 4.79 7.19
C PHE A 45 -3.53 6.06 7.08
N ALA A 46 -2.64 6.11 6.08
CA ALA A 46 -1.89 7.31 5.77
C ALA A 46 -2.82 8.41 5.25
N ASP A 47 -2.49 9.65 5.57
CA ASP A 47 -3.22 10.81 5.06
C ASP A 47 -2.76 11.12 3.63
N PHE A 48 -3.70 11.13 2.69
CA PHE A 48 -3.46 11.45 1.30
C PHE A 48 -4.41 12.58 0.88
N PHE A 49 -3.86 13.45 0.05
CA PHE A 49 -4.61 14.52 -0.57
C PHE A 49 -5.81 13.97 -1.38
N PHE A 50 -6.97 14.61 -1.24
CA PHE A 50 -8.18 14.29 -2.00
C PHE A 50 -8.75 15.53 -2.67
N GLN A 51 -8.96 15.41 -3.99
CA GLN A 51 -9.80 16.28 -4.79
C GLN A 51 -10.44 15.42 -5.90
N PRO A 52 -11.73 15.61 -6.23
CA PRO A 52 -12.45 14.73 -7.17
C PRO A 52 -11.83 14.55 -8.56
N GLU A 53 -11.07 15.54 -9.04
CA GLU A 53 -10.38 15.47 -10.34
C GLU A 53 -9.17 14.51 -10.32
N PHE A 54 -8.55 14.31 -9.14
CA PHE A 54 -7.30 13.55 -9.02
C PHE A 54 -7.52 12.16 -8.45
N ASP A 55 -8.43 12.01 -7.49
CA ASP A 55 -8.67 10.73 -6.82
C ASP A 55 -10.06 10.66 -6.19
N GLN A 56 -10.41 9.47 -5.71
CA GLN A 56 -11.55 9.24 -4.83
C GLN A 56 -11.26 9.71 -3.41
N GLN A 57 -12.32 9.86 -2.60
CA GLN A 57 -12.22 10.24 -1.19
C GLN A 57 -11.22 9.38 -0.41
N TRP A 58 -11.06 8.13 -0.83
CA TRP A 58 -10.03 7.22 -0.34
C TRP A 58 -9.01 6.97 -1.44
N ASN A 59 -7.77 7.41 -1.22
CA ASN A 59 -6.71 7.28 -2.20
C ASN A 59 -6.44 5.81 -2.58
N TYR A 60 -6.19 5.54 -3.85
CA TYR A 60 -6.00 4.16 -4.34
C TYR A 60 -4.82 3.41 -3.72
N LEU A 61 -3.76 4.10 -3.26
CA LEU A 61 -2.67 3.48 -2.50
C LEU A 61 -3.14 3.06 -1.10
N CYS A 62 -3.89 3.91 -0.41
CA CYS A 62 -4.49 3.57 0.88
C CYS A 62 -5.45 2.40 0.72
N ALA A 63 -6.26 2.36 -0.34
CA ALA A 63 -7.20 1.26 -0.59
C ALA A 63 -6.47 -0.07 -0.84
N LEU A 64 -5.40 -0.04 -1.65
CA LEU A 64 -4.52 -1.18 -1.89
C LEU A 64 -3.89 -1.70 -0.60
N ALA A 65 -3.35 -0.80 0.23
CA ALA A 65 -2.74 -1.14 1.50
C ALA A 65 -3.76 -1.66 2.52
N HIS A 66 -4.98 -1.13 2.51
CA HIS A 66 -6.06 -1.61 3.38
C HIS A 66 -6.49 -3.03 3.01
N ALA A 67 -6.57 -3.37 1.72
CA ALA A 67 -6.80 -4.74 1.28
C ALA A 67 -5.69 -5.70 1.75
N ALA A 68 -4.43 -5.30 1.61
CA ALA A 68 -3.28 -6.06 2.10
C ALA A 68 -3.28 -6.21 3.64
N TYR A 69 -3.64 -5.15 4.37
CA TYR A 69 -3.77 -5.17 5.83
C TYR A 69 -4.84 -6.17 6.31
N ARG A 70 -6.00 -6.21 5.62
CA ARG A 70 -7.05 -7.18 5.91
C ARG A 70 -6.58 -8.61 5.66
N GLN A 71 -5.95 -8.84 4.50
CA GLN A 71 -5.40 -10.16 4.17
C GLN A 71 -4.33 -10.59 5.18
N ALA A 72 -3.45 -9.68 5.61
CA ALA A 72 -2.44 -9.95 6.62
C ALA A 72 -3.01 -10.36 7.99
N LYS A 73 -4.21 -9.88 8.36
CA LYS A 73 -4.90 -10.32 9.58
C LYS A 73 -5.43 -11.75 9.50
N GLU A 74 -5.72 -12.23 8.30
CA GLU A 74 -6.25 -13.57 8.04
C GLU A 74 -5.14 -14.62 7.90
N ILE A 75 -3.92 -14.20 7.53
CA ILE A 75 -2.76 -15.07 7.41
C ILE A 75 -2.13 -15.27 8.79
N GLN A 76 -2.25 -16.49 9.33
CA GLN A 76 -1.50 -16.87 10.53
C GLN A 76 -0.01 -17.01 10.21
N PRO A 77 0.91 -16.50 11.05
CA PRO A 77 2.32 -16.76 10.87
C PRO A 77 2.57 -18.26 10.98
N VAL A 78 3.23 -18.83 9.97
CA VAL A 78 3.73 -20.22 10.04
C VAL A 78 4.80 -20.25 11.12
N ALA A 79 4.52 -20.92 12.24
CA ALA A 79 5.53 -21.21 13.25
C ALA A 79 6.55 -22.17 12.61
N LEU A 80 7.80 -21.70 12.47
CA LEU A 80 8.95 -22.55 12.11
C LEU A 80 9.41 -23.33 13.34
#